data_AF-A0AA96XH29-F1
#
_entry.id   AF-A0AA96XH29-F1
#
_cell.length_a   1.000
_cell.length_b   1.000
_cell.length_c   1.000
_cell.angle_alpha   90.00
_cell.angle_beta   90.00
_cell.angle_gamma   90.00
#
_symmetry.space_group_name_H-M   'P 1'
#
loop_
_entity.id
_entity.type
_entity.pdbx_description
1 polymer ?
#
loop_
_entity_poly.entity_id
_entity_poly.type
_entity_poly.pdbx_seq_one_letter_code
_entity_poly.pdbx_strand_id
1 'polypeptide(L)'
;MLNQNPEYQSCIQSSEKVSWRLDDVLPKDTVLDFSQRFLSDTLTGAEAIPFLNAEERLMLNHIRSNSYAHLFLFLEEYAVALAAQRASLELHGNATHMRALLRFTEEELKHQQLFARFTGAFARGSRSSPPCSTTTSRWRGPSWRSRTWGCSSSTCTWS
;
A
#
# COMPACT_ATOMS: atom_id res chain seq x y z
N MET A 1 7.63 21.53 -32.29
CA MET A 1 7.98 22.05 -30.95
C MET A 1 7.53 21.00 -29.94
N LEU A 2 8.45 20.45 -29.15
CA LEU A 2 8.11 19.54 -28.06
C LEU A 2 7.34 20.36 -27.01
N ASN A 3 6.05 20.06 -26.85
CA ASN A 3 5.22 20.69 -25.83
C ASN A 3 5.76 20.26 -24.46
N GLN A 4 6.65 21.06 -23.87
CA GLN A 4 7.23 20.75 -22.57
C GLN A 4 6.23 21.14 -21.49
N ASN A 5 5.38 20.20 -21.09
CA ASN A 5 4.60 20.37 -19.88
C ASN A 5 5.56 20.26 -18.68
N PRO A 6 5.76 21.34 -17.89
CA PRO A 6 6.68 21.35 -16.75
C PRO A 6 6.39 20.24 -15.73
N GLU A 7 5.16 19.72 -15.68
CA GLU A 7 4.76 18.64 -14.79
C GLU A 7 5.47 17.31 -15.11
N TYR A 8 5.49 16.88 -16.37
CA TYR A 8 6.14 15.61 -16.76
C TYR A 8 7.67 15.67 -16.64
N GLN A 9 8.27 16.84 -16.89
CA GLN A 9 9.70 17.01 -16.65
C GLN A 9 10.04 16.93 -15.16
N SER A 10 9.20 17.49 -14.29
CA SER A 10 9.35 17.36 -12.85
C SER A 10 9.27 15.90 -12.38
N CYS A 11 8.37 15.09 -12.94
CA CYS A 11 8.30 13.65 -12.65
C CYS A 11 9.61 12.93 -13.00
N ILE A 12 10.21 13.22 -14.17
CA ILE A 12 11.49 12.64 -14.58
C ILE A 12 12.59 13.03 -13.58
N GLN A 13 12.71 14.32 -13.28
CA GLN A 13 13.73 14.82 -12.36
C GLN A 13 13.59 14.22 -10.96
N SER A 14 12.35 14.03 -10.48
CA SER A 14 12.08 13.45 -9.17
C SER A 14 12.43 11.95 -9.14
N SER A 15 12.04 11.19 -10.18
CA SER A 15 12.39 9.78 -10.33
C SER A 15 13.91 9.56 -10.46
N GLU A 16 14.65 10.49 -11.05
CA GLU A 16 16.11 10.39 -11.17
C GLU A 16 16.84 10.68 -9.86
N LYS A 17 16.30 11.57 -9.02
CA LYS A 17 16.87 11.89 -7.70
C LYS A 17 16.64 10.76 -6.70
N VAL A 18 15.48 10.12 -6.77
CA VAL A 18 15.06 9.10 -5.81
C VAL A 18 15.09 7.75 -6.51
N SER A 19 16.26 7.12 -6.53
CA SER A 19 16.42 5.75 -7.00
C SER A 19 16.64 4.84 -5.79
N TRP A 20 15.72 3.91 -5.58
CA TRP A 20 15.79 2.92 -4.51
C TRP A 20 15.65 1.52 -5.08
N ARG A 21 16.23 0.54 -4.38
CA ARG A 21 16.03 -0.87 -4.69
C ARG A 21 15.20 -1.49 -3.59
N LEU A 22 14.35 -2.43 -3.99
CA LEU A 22 13.52 -3.15 -3.05
C LEU A 22 14.31 -3.83 -1.92
N ASP A 23 15.48 -4.38 -2.23
CA ASP A 23 16.33 -5.05 -1.24
C ASP A 23 16.96 -4.07 -0.22
N ASP A 24 17.08 -2.78 -0.56
CA ASP A 24 17.59 -1.74 0.36
C ASP A 24 16.53 -1.31 1.38
N VAL A 25 15.24 -1.42 1.02
CA VAL A 25 14.10 -1.01 1.85
C VAL A 25 13.51 -2.19 2.63
N LEU A 26 13.36 -3.34 1.98
CA LEU A 26 12.78 -4.53 2.59
C LEU A 26 13.55 -5.77 2.11
N PRO A 27 14.61 -6.19 2.81
CA PRO A 27 15.38 -7.39 2.48
C PRO A 27 14.50 -8.64 2.35
N LYS A 28 14.89 -9.60 1.51
CA LYS A 28 14.08 -10.81 1.20
C LYS A 28 13.71 -11.63 2.43
N ASP A 29 14.65 -11.76 3.35
CA ASP A 29 14.52 -12.58 4.57
C ASP A 29 14.06 -11.75 5.78
N THR A 30 13.44 -10.59 5.54
CA THR A 30 12.93 -9.75 6.62
C THR A 30 11.94 -10.54 7.48
N VAL A 31 12.20 -10.53 8.79
CA VAL A 31 11.31 -10.98 9.83
C VAL A 31 10.69 -9.75 10.48
N LEU A 32 9.37 -9.66 10.43
CA LEU A 32 8.66 -8.53 11.03
C LEU A 32 8.61 -8.68 12.55
N ASP A 33 8.90 -7.59 13.27
CA ASP A 33 8.77 -7.53 14.72
C ASP A 33 7.34 -7.13 15.12
N PHE A 34 6.54 -8.12 15.53
CA PHE A 34 5.16 -7.91 15.98
C PHE A 34 5.05 -7.26 17.37
N SER A 35 6.16 -6.97 18.05
CA SER A 35 6.12 -6.09 19.23
C SER A 35 6.00 -4.61 18.85
N GLN A 36 6.25 -4.28 17.57
CA GLN A 36 6.23 -2.92 17.05
C GLN A 36 4.97 -2.63 16.22
N ARG A 37 4.64 -1.35 16.12
CA ARG A 37 3.63 -0.85 15.17
C ARG A 37 4.22 -0.83 13.77
N PHE A 38 3.42 -1.19 12.76
CA PHE A 38 3.84 -1.14 11.35
C PHE A 38 3.35 0.12 10.64
N LEU A 39 2.16 0.60 10.99
CA LEU A 39 1.61 1.87 10.49
C LEU A 39 1.54 2.91 11.61
N SER A 40 1.52 4.18 11.23
CA SER A 40 1.31 5.29 12.16
C SER A 40 -0.09 5.26 12.78
N ASP A 41 -0.24 5.88 13.95
CA ASP A 41 -1.53 5.95 14.64
C ASP A 41 -2.57 6.75 13.83
N THR A 42 -2.14 7.74 13.03
CA THR A 42 -3.01 8.51 12.14
C THR A 42 -3.65 7.63 11.06
N LEU A 43 -2.88 6.73 10.44
CA LEU A 43 -3.39 5.82 9.41
C LEU A 43 -4.19 4.67 9.99
N THR A 44 -3.79 4.20 11.18
CA THR A 44 -4.50 3.09 11.83
C THR A 44 -5.68 3.52 12.65
N GLY A 45 -5.82 4.79 13.04
CA GLY A 45 -6.92 5.29 13.87
C GLY A 45 -7.15 4.51 15.18
N ALA A 46 -6.16 3.73 15.64
CA ALA A 46 -6.33 2.81 16.76
C ALA A 46 -6.48 3.56 18.09
N GLU A 47 -5.81 4.71 18.22
CA GLU A 47 -5.86 5.59 19.41
C GLU A 47 -7.24 6.23 19.61
N ALA A 48 -8.03 6.38 18.55
CA ALA A 48 -9.38 6.95 18.63
C ALA A 48 -10.43 5.98 19.20
N ILE A 49 -10.05 4.73 19.50
CA ILE A 49 -10.96 3.70 20.02
C ILE A 49 -10.70 3.52 21.53
N PRO A 50 -11.53 4.13 22.40
CA PRO A 50 -11.20 4.28 23.82
C PRO A 50 -11.25 2.98 24.62
N PHE A 51 -11.95 1.95 24.12
CA PHE A 51 -12.12 0.68 24.83
C PHE A 51 -11.03 -0.36 24.53
N LEU A 52 -10.09 -0.06 23.62
CA LEU A 52 -8.99 -0.97 23.32
C LEU A 52 -7.82 -0.76 24.28
N ASN A 53 -7.33 -1.84 24.86
CA ASN A 53 -6.09 -1.84 25.61
C ASN A 53 -4.85 -1.79 24.68
N ALA A 54 -3.65 -1.68 25.24
CA ALA A 54 -2.42 -1.52 24.45
C ALA A 54 -2.15 -2.70 23.49
N GLU A 55 -2.38 -3.94 23.94
CA GLU A 55 -2.20 -5.14 23.11
C GLU A 55 -3.23 -5.19 21.97
N GLU A 56 -4.49 -4.87 22.27
CA GLU A 56 -5.56 -4.82 21.27
C GLU A 56 -5.33 -3.72 20.22
N ARG A 57 -4.80 -2.56 20.63
CA ARG A 57 -4.41 -1.49 19.71
C ARG A 57 -3.26 -1.92 18.80
N LEU A 58 -2.27 -2.62 19.34
CA LEU A 58 -1.16 -3.15 18.57
C LEU A 58 -1.63 -4.22 17.57
N MET A 59 -2.50 -5.13 18.00
CA MET A 59 -3.13 -6.12 17.13
C MET A 59 -3.95 -5.44 16.02
N LEU A 60 -4.74 -4.42 16.35
CA LEU A 60 -5.49 -3.66 15.36
C LEU A 60 -4.57 -2.94 14.37
N ASN A 61 -3.44 -2.41 14.84
CA ASN A 61 -2.41 -1.82 14.00
C ASN A 61 -1.90 -2.85 12.97
N HIS A 62 -1.57 -4.07 13.39
CA HIS A 62 -1.13 -5.13 12.47
C HIS A 62 -2.21 -5.53 11.46
N ILE A 63 -3.45 -5.72 11.91
CA ILE A 63 -4.58 -6.04 11.02
C ILE A 63 -4.76 -4.97 9.96
N ARG A 64 -4.80 -3.69 10.38
CA ARG A 64 -4.95 -2.55 9.46
C ARG A 64 -3.74 -2.40 8.55
N SER A 65 -2.53 -2.66 9.04
CA SER A 65 -1.30 -2.61 8.24
C SER A 65 -1.29 -3.68 7.14
N ASN A 66 -1.67 -4.91 7.45
CA ASN A 66 -1.79 -5.95 6.43
C ASN A 66 -2.90 -5.63 5.41
N SER A 67 -4.02 -5.09 5.89
CA SER A 67 -5.13 -4.67 5.02
C SER A 67 -4.73 -3.53 4.09
N TYR A 68 -4.00 -2.55 4.62
CA TYR A 68 -3.44 -1.43 3.88
C TYR A 68 -2.48 -1.91 2.79
N ALA A 69 -1.54 -2.80 3.11
CA ALA A 69 -0.62 -3.36 2.13
C ALA A 69 -1.34 -4.09 0.98
N HIS A 70 -2.38 -4.88 1.28
CA HIS A 70 -3.19 -5.53 0.25
C HIS A 70 -4.00 -4.54 -0.59
N LEU A 71 -4.55 -3.49 0.02
CA LEU A 71 -5.27 -2.44 -0.70
C LEU A 71 -4.34 -1.73 -1.69
N PHE A 72 -3.15 -1.34 -1.26
CA PHE A 72 -2.18 -0.69 -2.15
C PHE A 72 -1.66 -1.63 -3.22
N LEU A 73 -1.35 -2.88 -2.90
CA LEU A 73 -0.97 -3.87 -3.92
C LEU A 73 -1.99 -3.96 -5.07
N PHE A 74 -3.27 -3.94 -4.73
CA PHE A 74 -4.37 -3.89 -5.70
C PHE A 74 -4.40 -2.56 -6.46
N LEU A 75 -4.35 -1.42 -5.77
CA LEU A 75 -4.40 -0.09 -6.41
C LEU A 75 -3.24 0.14 -7.37
N GLU A 76 -2.03 -0.25 -7.00
CA GLU A 76 -0.85 -0.09 -7.84
C GLU A 76 -0.93 -0.91 -9.12
N GLU A 77 -1.62 -2.06 -9.11
CA GLU A 77 -1.86 -2.85 -10.33
C GLU A 77 -2.63 -2.04 -11.39
N TYR A 78 -3.64 -1.27 -10.97
CA TYR A 78 -4.36 -0.38 -11.87
C TYR A 78 -3.54 0.83 -12.28
N ALA A 79 -2.77 1.42 -11.37
CA ALA A 79 -1.90 2.54 -11.68
C ALA A 79 -0.88 2.17 -12.77
N VAL A 80 -0.24 1.01 -12.64
CA VAL A 80 0.67 0.43 -13.65
C VAL A 80 -0.04 0.26 -14.99
N ALA A 81 -1.22 -0.37 -15.01
CA ALA A 81 -1.96 -0.61 -16.24
C ALA A 81 -2.34 0.69 -16.97
N LEU A 82 -2.87 1.68 -16.23
CA LEU A 82 -3.28 2.97 -16.79
C LEU A 82 -2.08 3.78 -17.30
N ALA A 83 -0.99 3.85 -16.52
CA ALA A 83 0.20 4.58 -16.91
C ALA A 83 0.87 3.95 -18.14
N ALA A 84 0.98 2.63 -18.19
CA ALA A 84 1.53 1.91 -19.33
C ALA A 84 0.67 2.10 -20.59
N GLN A 85 -0.66 2.02 -20.45
CA GLN A 85 -1.57 2.30 -21.56
C GLN A 85 -1.42 3.73 -22.07
N ARG A 86 -1.34 4.73 -21.17
CA ARG A 86 -1.15 6.12 -21.56
C ARG A 86 0.20 6.35 -22.22
N ALA A 87 1.27 5.70 -21.75
CA ALA A 87 2.60 5.77 -22.33
C ALA A 87 2.62 5.23 -23.77
N SER A 88 1.89 4.14 -24.03
CA SER A 88 1.74 3.56 -25.38
C SER A 88 1.16 4.57 -26.38
N LEU A 89 0.21 5.39 -25.96
CA LEU A 89 -0.37 6.45 -26.81
C LEU A 89 0.62 7.57 -27.15
N GLU A 90 1.75 7.69 -26.42
CA GLU A 90 2.78 8.70 -26.65
C GLU A 90 3.94 8.20 -27.52
N LEU A 91 3.91 6.94 -28.00
CA LEU A 91 5.01 6.29 -28.72
C LEU A 91 5.55 7.09 -29.92
N HIS A 92 4.65 7.78 -30.63
CA HIS A 92 4.98 8.67 -31.75
C HIS A 92 4.60 10.13 -31.49
N GLY A 93 4.19 10.43 -30.25
CA GLY A 93 3.70 11.74 -29.81
C GLY A 93 4.80 12.51 -29.09
N ASN A 94 4.70 12.58 -27.77
CA ASN A 94 5.65 13.32 -26.95
C ASN A 94 6.59 12.38 -26.17
N ALA A 95 7.85 12.31 -26.62
CA ALA A 95 8.89 11.50 -25.99
C ALA A 95 9.12 11.84 -24.50
N THR A 96 8.89 13.10 -24.09
CA THR A 96 9.02 13.50 -22.68
C THR A 96 7.89 12.90 -21.84
N HIS A 97 6.65 12.96 -22.33
CA HIS A 97 5.50 12.36 -21.64
C HIS A 97 5.66 10.85 -21.56
N MET A 98 6.03 10.20 -22.67
CA MET A 98 6.30 8.76 -22.72
C MET A 98 7.33 8.35 -21.68
N ARG A 99 8.49 9.03 -21.63
CA ARG A 99 9.55 8.74 -20.65
C ARG A 99 9.08 8.91 -19.21
N ALA A 100 8.35 9.98 -18.91
CA ALA A 100 7.85 10.25 -17.58
C ALA A 100 6.85 9.17 -17.12
N LEU A 101 5.93 8.75 -18.00
CA LEU A 101 4.95 7.71 -17.72
C LEU A 101 5.62 6.34 -17.55
N LEU A 102 6.59 5.99 -18.39
CA LEU A 102 7.34 4.73 -18.24
C LEU A 102 8.12 4.67 -16.93
N ARG A 103 8.75 5.79 -16.51
CA ARG A 103 9.41 5.88 -15.20
C ARG A 103 8.41 5.75 -14.05
N PHE A 104 7.26 6.40 -14.15
CA PHE A 104 6.19 6.24 -13.17
C PHE A 104 5.75 4.76 -13.05
N THR A 105 5.50 4.09 -14.19
CA THR A 105 5.16 2.66 -14.21
C THR A 105 6.22 1.79 -13.54
N GLU A 106 7.51 2.10 -13.72
CA GLU A 106 8.61 1.39 -13.05
C GLU A 106 8.58 1.54 -11.52
N GLU A 107 8.32 2.76 -11.02
CA GLU A 107 8.21 3.01 -9.58
C GLU A 107 7.01 2.27 -8.96
N GLU A 108 5.84 2.29 -9.60
CA GLU A 108 4.67 1.58 -9.07
C GLU A 108 4.85 0.05 -9.09
N LEU A 109 5.56 -0.50 -10.07
CA LEU A 109 5.96 -1.91 -10.05
C LEU A 109 6.85 -2.24 -8.84
N LYS A 110 7.75 -1.33 -8.43
CA LYS A 110 8.56 -1.52 -7.21
C LYS A 110 7.68 -1.50 -5.96
N HIS A 111 6.68 -0.60 -5.89
CA HIS A 111 5.72 -0.58 -4.79
C HIS A 111 4.90 -1.87 -4.72
N GLN A 112 4.43 -2.41 -5.85
CA GLN A 112 3.76 -3.72 -5.87
C GLN A 112 4.65 -4.82 -5.30
N GLN A 113 5.91 -4.88 -5.73
CA GLN A 113 6.85 -5.88 -5.21
C GLN A 113 7.13 -5.69 -3.71
N LEU A 114 7.19 -4.45 -3.24
CA LEU A 114 7.32 -4.12 -1.82
C LEU A 114 6.15 -4.64 -1.01
N PHE A 115 4.91 -4.34 -1.41
CA PHE A 115 3.71 -4.79 -0.70
C PHE A 115 3.52 -6.31 -0.78
N ALA A 116 3.82 -6.93 -1.91
CA ALA A 116 3.82 -8.39 -2.05
C ALA A 116 4.83 -9.05 -1.11
N ARG A 117 6.04 -8.48 -0.99
CA ARG A 117 7.06 -8.99 -0.06
C ARG A 117 6.67 -8.77 1.39
N PHE A 118 6.12 -7.62 1.73
CA PHE A 118 5.62 -7.32 3.08
C PHE A 118 4.51 -8.28 3.50
N THR A 119 3.48 -8.45 2.67
CA THR A 119 2.36 -9.37 2.96
C THR A 119 2.83 -10.82 3.08
N GLY A 120 3.82 -11.24 2.28
CA GLY A 120 4.50 -12.53 2.42
C GLY A 120 5.22 -12.68 3.76
N ALA A 121 5.97 -11.66 4.20
CA ALA A 121 6.65 -11.64 5.50
C ALA A 121 5.65 -11.64 6.67
N PHE A 122 4.59 -10.84 6.56
CA PHE A 122 3.50 -10.78 7.53
C PHE A 122 2.84 -12.13 7.72
N ALA A 123 2.48 -12.82 6.63
CA ALA A 123 1.87 -14.14 6.70
C ALA A 123 2.78 -15.20 7.36
N ARG A 124 4.11 -15.11 7.19
CA ARG A 124 5.05 -16.01 7.88
C ARG A 124 5.10 -15.74 9.39
N GLY A 125 5.18 -14.47 9.78
CA GLY A 125 5.28 -14.08 11.18
C GLY A 125 3.97 -14.25 11.97
N SER A 126 2.82 -13.96 11.37
CA SER A 126 1.51 -14.08 12.03
C SER A 126 1.12 -15.53 12.33
N ARG A 127 1.60 -16.50 11.54
CA ARG A 127 1.45 -17.94 11.83
C ARG A 127 2.32 -18.42 12.98
N SER A 128 3.40 -17.71 13.28
CA SER A 128 4.39 -18.12 14.29
C SER A 128 4.16 -17.44 15.64
N SER A 129 3.39 -16.35 15.69
CA SER A 129 2.96 -15.73 16.94
C SER A 129 1.89 -16.60 17.62
N PRO A 130 1.98 -16.83 18.94
CA PRO A 130 0.92 -17.53 19.64
C PRO A 130 -0.41 -16.79 19.44
N PRO A 131 -1.53 -17.51 19.21
CA PRO A 131 -2.82 -16.86 19.20
C PRO A 131 -2.98 -16.12 20.54
N CYS A 132 -3.41 -14.85 20.48
CA CYS A 132 -3.77 -14.06 21.65
C CYS A 132 -4.52 -14.96 22.63
N SER A 133 -4.03 -15.03 23.89
CA SER A 133 -4.60 -15.91 24.91
C SER A 133 -6.10 -15.71 24.94
N THR A 134 -6.83 -16.69 24.41
CA THR A 134 -8.24 -16.54 24.11
C THR A 134 -8.99 -16.61 25.44
N THR A 135 -9.14 -15.48 26.13
CA THR A 135 -10.28 -15.34 27.03
C THR A 135 -11.49 -15.21 26.12
N THR A 136 -12.04 -16.38 25.76
CA THR A 136 -13.19 -16.53 24.88
C THR A 136 -14.42 -15.96 25.58
N SER A 137 -14.60 -14.64 25.59
CA SER A 137 -15.95 -14.08 25.66
C SER A 137 -16.56 -14.31 24.28
N ARG A 138 -17.22 -15.47 24.16
CA ARG A 138 -18.05 -15.83 23.01
C ARG A 138 -19.03 -14.69 22.74
N TRP A 139 -18.71 -13.81 21.80
CA TRP A 139 -19.59 -12.76 21.34
C TRP A 139 -20.80 -13.41 20.62
N ARG A 140 -21.98 -13.39 21.25
CA ARG A 140 -23.25 -13.80 20.61
C ARG A 140 -23.94 -12.55 20.08
N GLY A 141 -23.56 -12.12 18.89
CA GLY A 141 -24.22 -11.05 18.13
C GLY A 141 -25.33 -11.58 17.22
N PRO A 142 -26.35 -10.77 16.84
CA PRO A 142 -27.44 -11.20 15.99
C PRO A 142 -26.97 -11.50 14.56
N SER A 143 -27.44 -12.60 13.98
CA SER A 143 -27.12 -12.99 12.60
C SER A 143 -27.72 -12.00 11.59
N TRP A 144 -26.88 -11.34 10.81
CA TRP A 144 -27.31 -10.57 9.64
C TRP A 144 -26.72 -11.18 8.37
N ARG A 145 -27.60 -11.81 7.56
CA ARG A 145 -27.35 -12.05 6.14
C ARG A 145 -27.63 -10.77 5.36
N SER A 146 -26.86 -10.60 4.29
CA SER A 146 -27.16 -9.90 3.02
C SER A 146 -26.63 -8.46 2.77
N ARG A 147 -25.75 -8.41 1.74
CA ARG A 147 -25.60 -7.44 0.61
C ARG A 147 -24.88 -6.08 0.77
N THR A 148 -23.70 -6.06 0.11
CA THR A 148 -23.06 -5.07 -0.81
C THR A 148 -22.60 -3.68 -0.35
N TRP A 149 -21.39 -3.34 -0.82
CA TRP A 149 -20.65 -2.08 -0.76
C TRP A 149 -21.31 -0.92 -1.52
N GLY A 150 -21.08 0.32 -1.06
CA GLY A 150 -21.36 1.55 -1.79
C GLY A 150 -20.15 2.50 -1.71
N CYS A 151 -19.77 3.09 -2.85
CA CYS A 151 -18.65 4.01 -3.00
C CYS A 151 -19.17 5.30 -3.65
N SER A 152 -18.73 6.47 -3.19
CA SER A 152 -18.94 7.75 -3.89
C SER A 152 -17.65 8.56 -3.95
N SER A 153 -17.12 8.70 -5.17
CA SER A 153 -16.45 9.88 -5.76
C SER A 153 -15.96 10.94 -4.76
N SER A 154 -14.68 11.24 -4.57
CA SER A 154 -13.72 11.68 -5.59
C SER A 154 -12.34 11.89 -4.94
N THR A 155 -11.25 11.39 -5.54
CA THR A 155 -9.82 11.73 -5.30
C THR A 155 -9.20 11.42 -3.93
N CYS A 156 -8.27 10.45 -3.90
CA CYS A 156 -7.24 10.34 -2.84
C CYS A 156 -5.95 10.99 -3.36
N THR A 157 -5.59 12.16 -2.82
CA THR A 157 -4.23 12.70 -2.87
C THR A 157 -3.69 12.71 -1.45
N TRP A 158 -2.41 12.39 -1.30
CA TRP A 158 -1.72 12.43 -0.01
C TRP A 158 -1.47 13.88 0.40
N SER A 159 -2.14 14.32 1.46
CA SER A 159 -1.79 15.46 2.33
C SER A 159 -2.39 15.19 3.70
#